data_AF-A0A402A4F0-F1
#
_entry.id   AF-A0A402A4F0-F1
#
_cell.length_a   1.000
_cell.length_b   1.000
_cell.length_c   1.000
_cell.angle_alpha   90.00
_cell.angle_beta   90.00
_cell.angle_gamma   90.00
#
_symmetry.space_group_name_H-M   'P 1'
#
loop_
_entity.id
_entity.type
_entity.pdbx_description
1 polymer ?
#
loop_
_entity_poly.entity_id
_entity_poly.type
_entity_poly.pdbx_seq_one_letter_code
_entity_poly.pdbx_strand_id
1 'polypeptide(L)'
;MIYYRVAFRIAQPQPVQVGTTEQVLTNEPAWKWRSTILTSPHALNTLLKAYHAIPQENIRIFFASSEDGMDDMLKRLNQGQVSASLTAEQFLAQKKINTQVVRWMECELSTAADHDQPYIFAFPTTIQEQQSWFELARRVHTGELEP
;
A
#
# COMPACT_ATOMS: atom_id res chain seq x y z
N MET A 1 -3.92 -5.13 -13.35
CA MET A 1 -2.86 -6.12 -13.00
C MET A 1 -2.12 -5.54 -11.81
N ILE A 2 -1.76 -6.34 -10.80
CA ILE A 2 -1.07 -5.81 -9.59
C ILE A 2 0.43 -6.04 -9.75
N TYR A 3 1.21 -5.00 -9.46
CA TYR A 3 2.65 -5.01 -9.48
C TYR A 3 3.19 -4.98 -8.05
N TYR A 4 4.33 -5.65 -7.83
CA TYR A 4 5.01 -5.75 -6.56
C TYR A 4 6.46 -5.27 -6.70
N ARG A 5 6.95 -4.54 -5.70
CA ARG A 5 8.35 -4.12 -5.66
C ARG A 5 8.85 -4.09 -4.21
N VAL A 6 10.11 -4.44 -4.03
CA VAL A 6 10.75 -4.53 -2.72
C VAL A 6 11.78 -3.42 -2.60
N ALA A 7 11.62 -2.60 -1.56
CA ALA A 7 12.63 -1.64 -1.14
C ALA A 7 13.35 -2.17 0.10
N PHE A 8 14.64 -1.88 0.14
CA PHE A 8 15.45 -2.14 1.33
C PHE A 8 15.82 -0.81 1.97
N ARG A 9 15.92 -0.84 3.29
CA ARG A 9 16.49 0.25 4.07
C ARG A 9 18.00 0.18 3.93
N ILE A 10 18.62 1.20 3.34
CA ILE A 10 20.08 1.27 3.18
C ILE A 10 20.57 2.47 3.97
N ALA A 11 21.53 2.27 4.89
CA ALA A 11 22.32 3.37 5.39
C ALA A 11 23.24 3.82 4.24
N GLN A 12 23.03 5.03 3.72
CA GLN A 12 23.78 5.52 2.55
C GLN A 12 25.19 5.95 2.98
N PRO A 13 26.28 5.34 2.48
CA PRO A 13 27.60 5.96 2.57
C PRO A 13 27.72 7.00 1.44
N GLN A 14 27.74 8.28 1.78
CA GLN A 14 28.09 9.32 0.80
C GLN A 14 29.61 9.43 0.64
N PRO A 15 30.10 9.78 -0.57
CA PRO A 15 31.51 10.08 -0.81
C PRO A 15 31.89 11.35 -0.03
N VAL A 16 32.96 11.26 0.73
CA VAL A 16 33.54 12.35 1.51
C VAL A 16 33.86 13.52 0.58
N GLN A 17 33.06 14.59 0.65
CA GLN A 17 33.41 15.91 0.11
C GLN A 17 33.76 16.78 1.32
N VAL A 18 35.05 16.96 1.53
CA VAL A 18 35.61 17.85 2.56
C VAL A 18 35.34 19.29 2.12
N GLY A 19 34.45 19.98 2.81
CA GLY A 19 34.12 21.37 2.49
C GLY A 19 33.14 21.98 3.50
N THR A 20 33.69 22.38 4.64
CA THR A 20 33.14 23.23 5.71
C THR A 20 31.90 24.06 5.36
N THR A 21 30.76 23.80 6.00
CA THR A 21 29.99 24.72 6.89
C THR A 21 28.67 24.02 7.28
N GLU A 22 28.52 23.73 8.58
CA GLU A 22 27.30 23.38 9.34
C GLU A 22 26.10 22.81 8.55
N GLN A 23 26.10 21.50 8.33
CA GLN A 23 24.88 20.73 8.10
C GLN A 23 24.69 19.77 9.27
N VAL A 24 23.67 20.04 10.08
CA VAL A 24 23.16 19.12 11.09
C VAL A 24 22.79 17.82 10.35
N LEU A 25 23.69 16.83 10.48
CA LEU A 25 23.64 15.51 9.85
C LEU A 25 22.45 14.70 10.40
N THR A 26 21.25 14.89 9.83
CA THR A 26 20.20 13.87 9.91
C THR A 26 20.58 12.75 8.95
N ASN A 27 21.35 11.79 9.48
CA ASN A 27 21.75 10.56 8.79
C ASN A 27 20.54 9.62 8.70
N GLU A 28 19.48 10.03 8.01
CA GLU A 28 18.24 9.28 7.93
C GLU A 28 18.36 8.14 6.93
N PRO A 29 18.13 6.89 7.36
CA PRO A 29 18.23 5.73 6.50
C PRO A 29 17.14 5.78 5.42
N ALA A 30 17.55 6.06 4.18
CA ALA A 30 16.66 6.17 3.04
C ALA A 30 16.28 4.79 2.47
N TRP A 31 15.00 4.62 2.13
CA TRP A 31 14.48 3.45 1.43
C TRP A 31 14.83 3.54 -0.05
N LYS A 32 15.41 2.46 -0.60
CA LYS A 32 15.77 2.37 -2.02
C LYS A 32 15.25 1.07 -2.63
N TRP A 33 14.77 1.16 -3.87
CA TRP A 33 14.39 0.00 -4.66
C TRP A 33 15.58 -0.94 -4.87
N ARG A 34 15.37 -2.24 -4.62
CA ARG A 34 16.33 -3.28 -5.00
C ARG A 34 15.75 -4.32 -5.94
N SER A 35 14.44 -4.54 -5.91
CA SER A 35 13.81 -5.45 -6.87
C SER A 35 13.35 -4.70 -8.13
N THR A 36 13.33 -5.44 -9.23
CA THR A 36 12.56 -5.10 -10.41
C THR A 36 11.06 -5.21 -10.10
N ILE A 37 10.23 -4.68 -10.99
CA ILE A 37 8.78 -4.83 -10.90
C ILE A 37 8.44 -6.31 -11.08
N LEU A 38 7.75 -6.88 -10.09
CA LEU A 38 7.29 -8.25 -10.12
C LEU A 38 5.78 -8.25 -10.37
N THR A 39 5.33 -9.07 -11.32
CA THR A 39 3.90 -9.28 -11.62
C THR A 39 3.34 -10.52 -10.93
N SER A 40 4.20 -11.31 -10.28
CA SER A 40 3.84 -12.58 -9.67
C SER A 40 4.18 -12.60 -8.17
N PRO A 41 3.22 -12.92 -7.29
CA PRO A 41 3.47 -13.08 -5.86
C PRO A 41 4.41 -14.25 -5.56
N HIS A 42 4.49 -15.25 -6.46
CA HIS A 42 5.44 -16.35 -6.31
C HIS A 42 6.89 -15.88 -6.47
N ALA A 43 7.14 -15.01 -7.45
CA ALA A 43 8.47 -14.41 -7.65
C ALA A 43 8.89 -13.57 -6.45
N LEU A 44 7.94 -12.83 -5.85
CA LEU A 44 8.18 -12.06 -4.63
C LEU A 44 8.55 -12.99 -3.45
N ASN A 45 7.84 -14.10 -3.26
CA ASN A 45 8.15 -15.06 -2.19
C ASN A 45 9.52 -15.71 -2.39
N THR A 46 9.88 -16.08 -3.62
CA THR A 46 11.22 -16.60 -3.95
C THR A 46 12.31 -15.57 -3.64
N LEU A 47 12.05 -14.30 -3.94
CA LEU A 47 12.97 -13.20 -3.64
C LEU A 47 13.14 -13.00 -2.13
N LEU A 48 12.04 -12.98 -1.37
CA LEU A 48 12.09 -12.87 0.10
C LEU A 48 12.84 -14.04 0.74
N LYS A 49 12.67 -15.26 0.22
CA LYS A 49 13.43 -16.42 0.66
C LYS A 49 14.92 -16.28 0.36
N ALA A 50 15.29 -15.74 -0.81
CA ALA A 50 16.68 -15.47 -1.15
C ALA A 50 17.32 -14.40 -0.24
N TYR A 51 16.53 -13.42 0.21
CA TYR A 51 16.97 -12.34 1.11
C TYR A 51 16.69 -12.61 2.61
N HIS A 52 16.50 -13.86 3.01
CA HIS A 52 16.26 -14.23 4.42
C HIS A 52 17.41 -13.81 5.37
N ALA A 53 18.61 -13.57 4.84
CA ALA A 53 19.74 -13.09 5.63
C ALA A 53 19.59 -11.62 6.10
N ILE A 54 18.65 -10.86 5.53
CA ILE A 54 18.40 -9.47 5.90
C ILE A 54 17.23 -9.44 6.89
N PRO A 55 17.33 -8.68 8.01
CA PRO A 55 16.24 -8.59 8.97
C PRO A 55 15.00 -7.98 8.31
N GLN A 56 13.84 -8.58 8.59
CA GLN A 56 12.58 -8.30 7.89
C GLN A 56 12.10 -6.86 8.08
N GLU A 57 12.56 -6.18 9.13
CA GLU A 57 12.35 -4.75 9.41
C GLU A 57 13.00 -3.81 8.38
N ASN A 58 14.04 -4.26 7.69
CA ASN A 58 14.75 -3.52 6.66
C ASN A 58 14.23 -3.84 5.25
N ILE A 59 13.16 -4.63 5.15
CA ILE A 59 12.52 -5.03 3.89
C ILE A 59 11.08 -4.51 3.90
N ARG A 60 10.77 -3.64 2.95
CA ARG A 60 9.41 -3.19 2.72
C ARG A 60 8.94 -3.60 1.33
N ILE A 61 7.75 -4.15 1.31
CA ILE A 61 7.08 -4.62 0.10
C ILE A 61 6.01 -3.59 -0.24
N PHE A 62 6.11 -3.09 -1.45
CA PHE A 62 5.16 -2.17 -2.06
C PHE A 62 4.34 -2.91 -3.09
N PHE A 63 3.08 -2.53 -3.21
CA PHE A 63 2.15 -3.07 -4.18
C PHE A 63 1.30 -1.92 -4.71
N ALA A 64 1.16 -1.88 -6.03
CA ALA A 64 0.29 -0.92 -6.69
C ALA A 64 -0.18 -1.45 -8.05
N SER A 65 -1.22 -0.83 -8.58
CA SER A 65 -1.72 -1.02 -9.94
C SER A 65 -0.91 -0.26 -11.01
N SER A 66 -0.02 0.65 -10.61
CA SER A 66 0.88 1.42 -11.49
C SER A 66 2.30 1.56 -10.90
N GLU A 67 3.31 1.68 -11.77
CA GLU A 67 4.70 1.96 -11.37
C GLU A 67 4.85 3.32 -10.71
N ASP A 68 4.26 4.37 -11.30
CA ASP A 68 4.32 5.74 -10.76
C ASP A 68 3.77 5.81 -9.33
N GLY A 69 2.71 5.04 -9.05
CA GLY A 69 2.13 4.93 -7.72
C GLY A 69 3.10 4.34 -6.69
N MET A 70 3.92 3.35 -7.08
CA MET A 70 4.93 2.77 -6.18
C MET A 70 6.04 3.77 -5.88
N ASP A 71 6.51 4.50 -6.89
CA ASP A 71 7.57 5.51 -6.72
C ASP A 71 7.11 6.66 -5.81
N ASP A 72 5.86 7.09 -5.93
CA ASP A 72 5.29 8.09 -5.03
C ASP A 72 5.13 7.56 -3.60
N MET A 73 4.77 6.30 -3.41
CA MET A 73 4.75 5.67 -2.09
C MET A 73 6.15 5.60 -1.47
N LEU A 74 7.20 5.35 -2.26
CA LEU A 74 8.57 5.36 -1.75
C LEU A 74 9.01 6.77 -1.33
N LYS A 75 8.69 7.80 -2.12
CA LYS A 75 8.97 9.20 -1.78
C LYS A 75 8.29 9.59 -0.47
N ARG A 76 7.01 9.25 -0.31
CA ARG A 76 6.22 9.51 0.91
C ARG A 76 6.82 8.80 2.13
N LEU A 77 7.20 7.54 1.98
CA LEU A 77 7.83 6.79 3.06
C LEU A 77 9.18 7.41 3.48
N ASN A 78 9.98 7.87 2.52
CA ASN A 78 11.23 8.58 2.81
C ASN A 78 11.01 9.93 3.49
N GLN A 79 9.84 10.54 3.31
CA GLN A 79 9.41 11.77 3.99
C GLN A 79 8.78 11.49 5.37
N GLY A 80 8.80 10.25 5.85
CA GLY A 80 8.23 9.86 7.14
C GLY A 80 6.70 9.74 7.14
N GLN A 81 6.06 9.80 5.97
CA GLN A 81 4.60 9.68 5.84
C GLN A 81 4.15 8.22 5.79
N VAL A 82 2.95 7.96 6.30
CA VAL A 82 2.33 6.63 6.28
C VAL A 82 2.11 6.21 4.83
N SER A 83 2.67 5.06 4.44
CA SER A 83 2.55 4.46 3.11
C SER A 83 2.11 3.01 3.24
N ALA A 84 1.28 2.48 2.33
CA ALA A 84 0.88 1.06 2.28
C ALA A 84 2.03 0.18 1.81
N SER A 85 3.07 0.17 2.62
CA SER A 85 4.17 -0.76 2.53
C SER A 85 3.96 -1.81 3.62
N LEU A 86 4.02 -3.08 3.25
CA LEU A 86 4.02 -4.17 4.22
C LEU A 86 5.45 -4.53 4.59
N THR A 87 5.65 -4.87 5.85
CA THR A 87 6.88 -5.52 6.30
C THR A 87 6.92 -6.95 5.72
N ALA A 88 8.12 -7.45 5.42
CA ALA A 88 8.28 -8.83 4.96
C ALA A 88 7.65 -9.86 5.93
N GLU A 89 7.70 -9.59 7.23
CA GLU A 89 7.05 -10.43 8.26
C GLU A 89 5.53 -10.49 8.08
N GLN A 90 4.89 -9.33 7.95
CA GLN A 90 3.44 -9.23 7.74
C GLN A 90 3.02 -9.90 6.43
N PHE A 91 3.83 -9.77 5.37
CA PHE A 91 3.59 -10.44 4.10
C PHE A 91 3.71 -11.96 4.20
N LEU A 92 4.71 -12.47 4.92
CA LEU A 92 4.88 -13.91 5.10
C LEU A 92 3.82 -14.50 6.05
N ALA A 93 3.38 -13.74 7.05
CA ALA A 93 2.31 -14.09 7.97
C ALA A 93 0.93 -14.06 7.28
N GLN A 94 0.65 -13.04 6.46
CA GLN A 94 -0.47 -13.02 5.53
C GLN A 94 -0.19 -13.97 4.37
N LYS A 95 -0.42 -15.27 4.60
CA LYS A 95 -0.25 -16.37 3.62
C LYS A 95 -0.77 -16.07 2.20
N LYS A 96 -1.66 -15.10 2.01
CA LYS A 96 -2.09 -14.54 0.72
C LYS A 96 -2.45 -13.06 0.91
N ILE A 97 -1.73 -12.14 0.27
CA ILE A 97 -2.28 -10.78 0.07
C ILE A 97 -3.53 -10.93 -0.79
N ASN A 98 -4.70 -10.60 -0.25
CA ASN A 98 -5.92 -10.50 -1.02
C ASN A 98 -5.83 -9.27 -1.93
N THR A 99 -6.10 -9.44 -3.22
CA THR A 99 -6.21 -8.34 -4.19
C THR A 99 -7.15 -7.21 -3.73
N GLN A 100 -8.14 -7.51 -2.89
CA GLN A 100 -9.03 -6.53 -2.26
C GLN A 100 -8.30 -5.65 -1.25
N VAL A 101 -7.38 -6.20 -0.46
CA VAL A 101 -6.58 -5.43 0.52
C VAL A 101 -5.68 -4.45 -0.22
N VAL A 102 -5.09 -4.86 -1.35
CA VAL A 102 -4.32 -3.95 -2.21
C VAL A 102 -5.20 -2.82 -2.75
N ARG A 103 -6.40 -3.14 -3.26
CA ARG A 103 -7.33 -2.12 -3.75
C ARG A 103 -7.80 -1.17 -2.66
N TRP A 104 -8.06 -1.67 -1.45
CA TRP A 104 -8.43 -0.83 -0.32
C TRP A 104 -7.30 0.09 0.10
N MET A 105 -6.08 -0.43 0.23
CA MET A 105 -4.90 0.38 0.53
C MET A 105 -4.61 1.41 -0.57
N GLU A 106 -4.78 1.05 -1.84
CA GLU A 106 -4.69 2.00 -2.96
C GLU A 106 -5.75 3.10 -2.84
N CYS A 107 -7.00 2.76 -2.50
CA CYS A 107 -8.05 3.75 -2.26
C CYS A 107 -7.72 4.66 -1.06
N GLU A 108 -7.44 4.11 0.12
CA GLU A 108 -7.19 4.89 1.35
C GLU A 108 -5.98 5.84 1.24
N LEU A 109 -4.99 5.50 0.41
CA LEU A 109 -3.74 6.27 0.28
C LEU A 109 -3.59 7.01 -1.05
N SER A 110 -4.55 6.83 -1.96
CA SER A 110 -4.62 7.64 -3.15
C SER A 110 -4.90 9.07 -2.73
N THR A 111 -4.01 9.98 -3.12
CA THR A 111 -4.21 11.43 -3.03
C THR A 111 -5.15 11.93 -4.13
N ALA A 112 -5.78 11.03 -4.91
CA ALA A 112 -6.84 11.40 -5.83
C ALA A 112 -7.93 12.10 -5.02
N ALA A 113 -8.14 13.37 -5.33
CA ALA A 113 -8.82 14.35 -4.50
C ALA A 113 -10.33 14.14 -4.33
N ASP A 114 -10.88 12.99 -4.69
CA ASP A 114 -12.32 12.74 -4.72
C ASP A 114 -12.66 11.41 -4.01
N HIS A 115 -12.31 11.30 -2.72
CA HIS A 115 -13.00 10.34 -1.84
C HIS A 115 -14.37 10.86 -1.39
N ASP A 116 -14.62 12.15 -1.64
CA ASP A 116 -15.89 12.84 -1.45
C ASP A 116 -16.61 13.04 -2.78
N GLN A 117 -16.63 12.03 -3.67
CA GLN A 117 -17.65 12.08 -4.72
C GLN A 117 -19.00 12.09 -4.02
N PRO A 118 -19.81 13.17 -4.16
CA PRO A 118 -21.09 13.21 -3.50
C PRO A 118 -21.87 11.99 -3.99
N TYR A 119 -22.42 11.23 -3.06
CA TYR A 119 -23.28 10.13 -3.40
C TYR A 119 -24.40 10.66 -4.30
N ILE A 120 -24.30 10.39 -5.61
CA ILE A 120 -25.35 10.73 -6.55
C ILE A 120 -26.39 9.62 -6.37
N PHE A 121 -27.50 9.97 -5.73
CA PHE A 121 -28.65 9.07 -5.64
C PHE A 121 -29.08 8.70 -7.07
N ALA A 122 -28.76 7.48 -7.47
CA ALA A 122 -29.25 6.88 -8.69
C ALA A 122 -30.45 5.99 -8.34
N PHE A 123 -31.53 6.11 -9.10
CA PHE A 123 -32.63 5.17 -8.97
C PHE A 123 -32.12 3.75 -9.27
N PRO A 124 -32.51 2.72 -8.49
CA PRO A 124 -32.16 1.35 -8.78
C PRO A 124 -32.60 1.03 -10.21
N THR A 125 -31.64 0.63 -11.04
CA THR A 125 -31.88 0.40 -12.47
C THR A 125 -32.52 -0.96 -12.72
N THR A 126 -32.52 -1.81 -11.70
CA THR A 126 -33.09 -3.14 -11.73
C THR A 126 -34.09 -3.35 -10.60
N ILE A 127 -35.10 -4.17 -10.88
CA ILE A 127 -36.10 -4.60 -9.88
C ILE A 127 -35.43 -5.31 -8.69
N GLN A 128 -34.32 -6.02 -8.94
CA GLN A 128 -33.57 -6.74 -7.92
C GLN A 128 -32.90 -5.80 -6.91
N GLU A 129 -32.27 -4.72 -7.37
CA GLU A 129 -31.71 -3.69 -6.48
C GLU A 129 -32.80 -3.05 -5.64
N GLN A 130 -33.96 -2.74 -6.25
CA GLN A 130 -35.10 -2.17 -5.53
C GLN A 130 -35.63 -3.12 -4.43
N GLN A 131 -35.72 -4.42 -4.71
CA GLN A 131 -36.11 -5.42 -3.72
C GLN A 131 -35.09 -5.55 -2.58
N SER A 132 -33.79 -5.48 -2.88
CA SER A 132 -32.74 -5.46 -1.85
C SER A 132 -32.84 -4.24 -0.94
N TRP A 133 -33.12 -3.06 -1.51
CA TRP A 133 -33.36 -1.84 -0.74
C TRP A 133 -34.60 -1.94 0.16
N PHE A 134 -35.70 -2.51 -0.34
CA PHE A 134 -36.90 -2.75 0.48
C PHE A 134 -36.65 -3.71 1.63
N GLU A 135 -35.90 -4.79 1.39
CA GLU A 135 -35.58 -5.75 2.44
C GLU A 135 -34.65 -5.13 3.49
N LEU A 136 -33.65 -4.35 3.08
CA LEU A 136 -32.79 -3.62 4.00
C LEU A 136 -33.60 -2.65 4.87
N ALA A 137 -34.49 -1.88 4.26
CA ALA A 137 -35.37 -0.96 4.97
C ALA A 137 -36.29 -1.70 5.96
N ARG A 138 -36.87 -2.84 5.56
CA ARG A 138 -37.67 -3.69 6.45
C ARG A 138 -36.85 -4.12 7.67
N ARG A 139 -35.61 -4.58 7.48
CA ARG A 139 -34.76 -5.08 8.56
C ARG A 139 -34.36 -4.00 9.57
N VAL A 140 -34.11 -2.77 9.11
CA VAL A 140 -33.89 -1.61 10.00
C VAL A 140 -35.15 -1.29 10.81
N HIS A 141 -36.34 -1.28 10.17
CA HIS A 141 -37.60 -1.04 10.88
C HIS A 141 -37.96 -2.13 11.88
N THR A 142 -37.53 -3.37 11.62
CA THR A 142 -37.78 -4.52 12.50
C THR A 142 -36.75 -4.58 13.66
N GLY A 143 -35.76 -3.68 13.68
CA GLY A 143 -34.70 -3.65 14.71
C GLY A 143 -33.64 -4.72 14.55
N GLU A 144 -33.56 -5.40 13.40
CA GLU A 144 -32.52 -6.41 13.12
C GLU A 144 -31.17 -5.77 12.77
N LEU A 145 -31.18 -4.51 12.34
CA LEU A 145 -30.00 -3.72 11.97
C LEU A 145 -30.10 -2.35 12.65
N GLU A 146 -29.06 -1.95 13.37
CA GLU A 146 -28.93 -0.58 13.87
C GLU A 146 -28.45 0.36 12.75
N PRO A 147 -29.01 1.59 12.65
CA PRO A 147 -28.64 2.59 11.66
C PRO A 147 -27.27 3.23 11.92
#